data_AF-A0A9D6Z2R4-F1
#
_entry.id   AF-A0A9D6Z2R4-F1
#
_cell.length_a   1.000
_cell.length_b   1.000
_cell.length_c   1.000
_cell.angle_alpha   90.00
_cell.angle_beta   90.00
_cell.angle_gamma   90.00
#
_symmetry.space_group_name_H-M   'P 1'
#
loop_
_entity.id
_entity.type
_entity.pdbx_description
1 polymer ?
#
loop_
_entity_poly.entity_id
_entity_poly.type
_entity_poly.pdbx_seq_one_letter_code
_entity_poly.pdbx_strand_id
1 'polypeptide(L)'
;MSLTSVKKAKSSLGKARQVFLYVAPFPALVFFKIWISLGRDPGSLFIVAGSMLAYCSICLALALRWDKPTYFDWAIWAYFLAISLSLVLWKEATAPILVEYAITGVYLCLFGAAFLPPILRLDPFTYHYAKKLVPQAFWSTPVFANINRVMTFVWAGIFAICGLLSLYPSSVTRALVPISMIVGLGIPFNLLFPDYYLKSIGLPTMAAMRGSGDLSAKNAAAVSDKKALPDVVACRLEPLGSTVPPKSVQRQAETTDQSQSERSTTLKVIAINSSPRADGTSKTGIMLEALVGGMREAGAEVETVHLRQKVVKNCIGCFTCWTKTPGICVHKDDMTNELFPKWLEADIAVYATPLYHYTMNATMKAFVERSLPTLEPFFIPNEGGTRHPLRHKLPQAVVISVAGFPELAVFDQLSSYVRFLFGRGLLAELYRPAAEVMKLPEFSETSRDILSATADAGRDLVQSRKISNETMERITQPIVDPDSLAKMANMFWKSCIQEGLTPKEFERKNLVPRPDSVQTFMMIMSRGFNPLNAAGSRAVIQFDFSGEIEGACSFRIENGLIEAKEGRSEKPDLTIQSPFDIWMDIVTGKSDGQQMFMEQKYKAIGDLSLLIRMKELFGNR
;
A
#
# COMPACT_ATOMS: atom_id res chain seq x y z
N MET A 1 17.00 -19.46 -45.18
CA MET A 1 15.82 -18.74 -44.66
C MET A 1 16.01 -18.55 -43.16
N SER A 2 16.35 -17.35 -42.68
CA SER A 2 16.73 -17.13 -41.27
C SER A 2 15.53 -17.18 -40.32
N LEU A 3 15.75 -17.66 -39.10
CA LEU A 3 14.78 -17.78 -37.98
C LEU A 3 14.01 -16.48 -37.65
N THR A 4 14.47 -15.32 -38.14
CA THR A 4 13.80 -14.02 -38.02
C THR A 4 12.59 -13.87 -38.95
N SER A 5 12.58 -14.52 -40.12
CA SER A 5 11.46 -14.46 -41.07
C SER A 5 10.22 -15.22 -40.57
N VAL A 6 10.44 -16.38 -39.92
CA VAL A 6 9.36 -17.21 -39.35
C VAL A 6 8.71 -16.56 -38.11
N LYS A 7 9.49 -15.81 -37.30
CA LYS A 7 8.95 -15.05 -36.16
C LYS A 7 8.08 -13.86 -36.61
N LYS A 8 8.44 -13.18 -37.71
CA LYS A 8 7.69 -12.03 -38.24
C LYS A 8 6.35 -12.44 -38.88
N ALA A 9 6.29 -13.61 -39.53
CA ALA A 9 5.05 -14.16 -40.09
C ALA A 9 4.08 -14.68 -39.01
N LYS A 10 4.58 -15.27 -37.91
CA LYS A 10 3.75 -15.65 -36.76
C LYS A 10 3.17 -14.45 -35.99
N SER A 11 3.86 -13.29 -36.00
CA SER A 11 3.36 -12.09 -35.30
C SER A 11 2.29 -11.31 -36.08
N SER A 12 2.31 -11.33 -37.43
CA SER A 12 1.29 -10.64 -38.25
C SER A 12 -0.06 -11.37 -38.23
N LEU A 13 -0.04 -12.72 -38.25
CA LEU A 13 -1.24 -13.55 -38.13
C LEU A 13 -1.95 -13.36 -36.77
N GLY A 14 -1.19 -13.07 -35.71
CA GLY A 14 -1.72 -12.80 -34.37
C GLY A 14 -2.50 -11.48 -34.27
N LYS A 15 -2.01 -10.41 -34.93
CA LYS A 15 -2.70 -9.10 -34.92
C LYS A 15 -4.00 -9.12 -35.72
N ALA A 16 -4.03 -9.79 -36.87
CA ALA A 16 -5.25 -9.91 -37.68
C ALA A 16 -6.36 -10.69 -36.96
N ARG A 17 -6.01 -11.79 -36.27
CA ARG A 17 -6.96 -12.54 -35.41
C ARG A 17 -7.49 -11.69 -34.25
N GLN A 18 -6.63 -10.87 -33.64
CA GLN A 18 -7.06 -9.97 -32.57
C GLN A 18 -8.05 -8.91 -33.07
N VAL A 19 -7.77 -8.24 -34.20
CA VAL A 19 -8.69 -7.25 -34.77
C VAL A 19 -10.03 -7.89 -35.12
N PHE A 20 -10.03 -9.11 -35.67
CA PHE A 20 -11.25 -9.85 -35.96
C PHE A 20 -12.08 -10.08 -34.68
N LEU A 21 -11.50 -10.59 -33.60
CA LEU A 21 -12.20 -10.83 -32.34
C LEU A 21 -12.84 -9.57 -31.72
N TYR A 22 -12.42 -8.37 -32.11
CA TYR A 22 -12.93 -7.11 -31.56
C TYR A 22 -14.05 -6.47 -32.36
N VAL A 23 -14.01 -6.63 -33.68
CA VAL A 23 -14.89 -5.90 -34.59
C VAL A 23 -15.88 -6.86 -35.24
N ALA A 24 -15.61 -8.17 -35.28
CA ALA A 24 -16.38 -9.15 -36.02
C ALA A 24 -17.92 -9.10 -35.82
N PRO A 25 -18.50 -8.91 -34.62
CA PRO A 25 -19.96 -8.93 -34.50
C PRO A 25 -20.63 -7.62 -34.95
N PHE A 26 -19.90 -6.50 -35.00
CA PHE A 26 -20.48 -5.18 -35.31
C PHE A 26 -20.88 -4.94 -36.79
N PRO A 27 -20.17 -5.48 -37.80
CA PRO A 27 -20.61 -5.44 -39.19
C PRO A 27 -22.04 -5.91 -39.41
N ALA A 28 -22.51 -6.91 -38.65
CA ALA A 28 -23.90 -7.36 -38.73
C ALA A 28 -24.88 -6.26 -38.32
N LEU A 29 -24.60 -5.56 -37.22
CA LEU A 29 -25.42 -4.43 -36.76
C LEU A 29 -25.36 -3.24 -37.74
N VAL A 30 -24.17 -2.91 -38.24
CA VAL A 30 -23.99 -1.79 -39.19
C VAL A 30 -24.70 -2.07 -40.50
N PHE A 31 -24.53 -3.28 -41.06
CA PHE A 31 -25.23 -3.71 -42.26
C PHE A 31 -26.74 -3.70 -42.05
N PHE A 32 -27.23 -4.28 -40.96
CA PHE A 32 -28.65 -4.32 -40.65
C PHE A 32 -29.23 -2.90 -40.50
N LYS A 33 -28.54 -2.01 -39.80
CA LYS A 33 -28.92 -0.59 -39.65
C LYS A 33 -28.99 0.13 -41.00
N ILE A 34 -27.97 -0.02 -41.84
CA ILE A 34 -27.94 0.61 -43.18
C ILE A 34 -29.05 0.04 -44.06
N TRP A 35 -29.23 -1.27 -44.06
CA TRP A 35 -30.24 -1.97 -44.86
C TRP A 35 -31.66 -1.49 -44.52
N ILE A 36 -31.98 -1.34 -43.23
CA ILE A 36 -33.27 -0.79 -42.77
C ILE A 36 -33.41 0.68 -43.15
N SER A 37 -32.35 1.47 -43.02
CA SER A 37 -32.37 2.91 -43.35
C SER A 37 -32.57 3.18 -44.84
N LEU A 38 -32.28 2.21 -45.71
CA LEU A 38 -32.48 2.29 -47.15
C LEU A 38 -33.92 1.91 -47.59
N GLY A 39 -34.84 1.64 -46.65
CA GLY A 39 -36.26 1.45 -46.92
C GLY A 39 -36.58 0.21 -47.77
N ARG A 40 -35.83 -0.89 -47.58
CA ARG A 40 -35.99 -2.12 -48.38
C ARG A 40 -37.19 -2.97 -47.95
N ASP A 41 -37.67 -3.79 -48.89
CA ASP A 41 -38.90 -4.60 -48.79
C ASP A 41 -38.98 -5.50 -47.53
N PRO A 42 -40.07 -5.41 -46.72
CA PRO A 42 -40.31 -6.25 -45.55
C PRO A 42 -40.27 -7.76 -45.83
N GLY A 43 -40.56 -8.19 -47.07
CA GLY A 43 -40.48 -9.60 -47.48
C GLY A 43 -39.08 -10.21 -47.35
N SER A 44 -38.04 -9.37 -47.46
CA SER A 44 -36.64 -9.80 -47.35
C SER A 44 -36.04 -9.69 -45.93
N LEU A 45 -36.81 -9.15 -44.96
CA LEU A 45 -36.38 -8.98 -43.57
C LEU A 45 -35.98 -10.32 -42.91
N PHE A 46 -36.73 -11.38 -43.20
CA PHE A 46 -36.44 -12.72 -42.68
C PHE A 46 -35.10 -13.25 -43.16
N ILE A 47 -34.82 -13.10 -44.45
CA ILE A 47 -33.57 -13.56 -45.09
C ILE A 47 -32.40 -12.75 -44.52
N VAL A 48 -32.57 -11.44 -44.36
CA VAL A 48 -31.53 -10.57 -43.83
C VAL A 48 -31.23 -10.90 -42.37
N ALA A 49 -32.25 -10.98 -41.50
CA ALA A 49 -32.07 -11.36 -40.10
C ALA A 49 -31.41 -12.74 -39.96
N GLY A 50 -31.86 -13.74 -40.75
CA GLY A 50 -31.28 -15.07 -40.77
C GLY A 50 -29.81 -15.08 -41.23
N SER A 51 -29.46 -14.29 -42.25
CA SER A 51 -28.07 -14.16 -42.72
C SER A 51 -27.17 -13.49 -41.67
N MET A 52 -27.69 -12.50 -40.93
CA MET A 52 -26.96 -11.88 -39.82
C MET A 52 -26.78 -12.85 -38.65
N LEU A 53 -27.79 -13.65 -38.33
CA LEU A 53 -27.69 -14.70 -37.31
C LEU A 53 -26.64 -15.76 -37.69
N ALA A 54 -26.64 -16.21 -38.95
CA ALA A 54 -25.65 -17.16 -39.44
C ALA A 54 -24.24 -16.59 -39.35
N TYR A 55 -24.04 -15.34 -39.78
CA TYR A 55 -22.77 -14.62 -39.64
C TYR A 55 -22.34 -14.50 -38.18
N CYS A 56 -23.23 -14.06 -37.28
CA CYS A 56 -22.92 -13.94 -35.85
C CYS A 56 -22.63 -15.29 -35.20
N SER A 57 -23.28 -16.36 -35.64
CA SER A 57 -23.02 -17.73 -35.15
C SER A 57 -21.63 -18.21 -35.56
N ILE A 58 -21.18 -17.88 -36.78
CA ILE A 58 -19.82 -18.14 -37.25
C ILE A 58 -18.82 -17.32 -36.43
N CYS A 59 -19.08 -16.02 -36.24
CA CYS A 59 -18.23 -15.15 -35.42
C CYS A 59 -18.11 -15.66 -33.98
N LEU A 60 -19.22 -16.07 -33.36
CA LEU A 60 -19.25 -16.61 -32.00
C LEU A 60 -18.52 -17.96 -31.90
N ALA A 61 -18.70 -18.85 -32.87
CA ALA A 61 -17.98 -20.12 -32.93
C ALA A 61 -16.46 -19.92 -33.12
N LEU A 62 -16.06 -18.96 -33.96
CA LEU A 62 -14.66 -18.57 -34.12
C LEU A 62 -14.11 -17.92 -32.85
N ALA A 63 -14.90 -17.08 -32.18
CA ALA A 63 -14.53 -16.49 -30.90
C ALA A 63 -14.28 -17.58 -29.86
N LEU A 64 -15.24 -18.48 -29.65
CA LEU A 64 -15.11 -19.64 -28.74
C LEU A 64 -13.90 -20.54 -29.05
N ARG A 65 -13.53 -20.66 -30.33
CA ARG A 65 -12.37 -21.46 -30.76
C ARG A 65 -11.03 -20.75 -30.54
N TRP A 66 -10.99 -19.43 -30.63
CA TRP A 66 -9.74 -18.66 -30.60
C TRP A 66 -9.46 -18.00 -29.25
N ASP A 67 -10.48 -17.58 -28.51
CA ASP A 67 -10.38 -16.90 -27.20
C ASP A 67 -11.74 -16.95 -26.45
N LYS A 68 -11.93 -16.10 -25.44
CA LYS A 68 -13.24 -15.92 -24.76
C LYS A 68 -14.11 -14.91 -25.52
N PRO A 69 -15.38 -15.24 -25.84
CA PRO A 69 -16.32 -14.29 -26.42
C PRO A 69 -16.59 -13.09 -25.49
N THR A 70 -16.83 -11.93 -26.09
CA THR A 70 -17.22 -10.71 -25.39
C THR A 70 -18.72 -10.69 -25.10
N TYR A 71 -19.16 -9.79 -24.22
CA TYR A 71 -20.59 -9.57 -23.99
C TYR A 71 -21.31 -9.09 -25.26
N PHE A 72 -20.62 -8.37 -26.15
CA PHE A 72 -21.20 -7.96 -27.43
C PHE A 72 -21.39 -9.14 -28.38
N ASP A 73 -20.48 -10.12 -28.39
CA ASP A 73 -20.67 -11.34 -29.21
C ASP A 73 -21.93 -12.09 -28.80
N TRP A 74 -22.14 -12.28 -27.50
CA TRP A 74 -23.33 -12.93 -26.95
C TRP A 74 -24.60 -12.11 -27.16
N ALA A 75 -24.56 -10.80 -26.88
CA ALA A 75 -25.73 -9.93 -27.00
C ALA A 75 -26.19 -9.77 -28.44
N ILE A 76 -25.26 -9.56 -29.38
CA ILE A 76 -25.58 -9.40 -30.80
C ILE A 76 -26.10 -10.72 -31.39
N TRP A 77 -25.50 -11.84 -31.02
CA TRP A 77 -26.01 -13.16 -31.41
C TRP A 77 -27.42 -13.41 -30.86
N ALA A 78 -27.64 -13.15 -29.56
CA ALA A 78 -28.95 -13.31 -28.93
C ALA A 78 -30.02 -12.38 -29.54
N TYR A 79 -29.64 -11.16 -29.91
CA TYR A 79 -30.51 -10.20 -30.59
C TYR A 79 -30.98 -10.72 -31.95
N PHE A 80 -30.05 -11.16 -32.80
CA PHE A 80 -30.42 -11.72 -34.11
C PHE A 80 -31.15 -13.06 -33.98
N LEU A 81 -30.84 -13.87 -32.96
CA LEU A 81 -31.60 -15.09 -32.68
C LEU A 81 -33.05 -14.77 -32.31
N ALA A 82 -33.26 -13.81 -31.40
CA ALA A 82 -34.59 -13.39 -30.98
C ALA A 82 -35.40 -12.82 -32.15
N ILE A 83 -34.78 -11.98 -32.99
CA ILE A 83 -35.43 -11.42 -34.17
C ILE A 83 -35.76 -12.50 -35.19
N SER A 84 -34.81 -13.37 -35.54
CA SER A 84 -35.07 -14.46 -36.49
C SER A 84 -36.16 -15.39 -36.00
N LEU A 85 -36.14 -15.77 -34.72
CA LEU A 85 -37.16 -16.64 -34.12
C LEU A 85 -38.53 -15.97 -34.09
N SER A 86 -38.61 -14.69 -33.69
CA SER A 86 -39.87 -13.94 -33.67
C SER A 86 -40.46 -13.74 -35.07
N LEU A 87 -39.63 -13.59 -36.11
CA LEU A 87 -40.08 -13.54 -37.50
C LEU A 87 -40.57 -14.90 -38.04
N VAL A 88 -40.11 -16.04 -37.48
CA VAL A 88 -40.68 -17.37 -37.79
C VAL A 88 -42.03 -17.53 -37.11
N LEU A 89 -42.11 -17.19 -35.82
CA LEU A 89 -43.27 -17.52 -34.98
C LEU A 89 -44.43 -16.52 -35.15
N TRP A 90 -44.12 -15.23 -35.34
CA TRP A 90 -45.11 -14.14 -35.35
C TRP A 90 -44.76 -13.08 -36.40
N LYS A 91 -44.59 -13.51 -37.65
CA LYS A 91 -44.18 -12.63 -38.76
C LYS A 91 -45.02 -11.35 -38.89
N GLU A 92 -46.35 -11.48 -38.87
CA GLU A 92 -47.28 -10.37 -39.09
C GLU A 92 -47.23 -9.31 -37.98
N ALA A 93 -46.98 -9.72 -36.73
CA ALA A 93 -46.85 -8.81 -35.60
C ALA A 93 -45.44 -8.22 -35.48
N THR A 94 -44.41 -9.02 -35.77
CA THR A 94 -43.01 -8.66 -35.51
C THR A 94 -42.42 -7.77 -36.61
N ALA A 95 -42.76 -8.02 -37.88
CA ALA A 95 -42.16 -7.30 -39.00
C ALA A 95 -42.40 -5.78 -38.96
N PRO A 96 -43.62 -5.26 -38.70
CA PRO A 96 -43.86 -3.82 -38.60
C PRO A 96 -43.06 -3.16 -37.47
N ILE A 97 -43.02 -3.80 -36.29
CA ILE A 97 -42.30 -3.33 -35.11
C ILE A 97 -40.81 -3.23 -35.40
N LEU A 98 -40.23 -4.22 -36.09
CA LEU A 98 -38.82 -4.20 -36.44
C LEU A 98 -38.49 -3.13 -37.47
N VAL A 99 -39.33 -2.93 -38.48
CA VAL A 99 -39.09 -1.85 -39.46
C VAL A 99 -39.10 -0.48 -38.78
N GLU A 100 -39.99 -0.28 -37.81
CA GLU A 100 -40.14 1.01 -37.11
C GLU A 100 -39.08 1.23 -36.01
N TYR A 101 -38.76 0.19 -35.23
CA TYR A 101 -37.95 0.29 -34.00
C TYR A 101 -36.62 -0.47 -34.05
N ALA A 102 -36.18 -1.04 -35.19
CA ALA A 102 -34.93 -1.79 -35.23
C ALA A 102 -33.70 -1.00 -34.78
N ILE A 103 -33.61 0.29 -35.11
CA ILE A 103 -32.48 1.13 -34.65
C ILE A 103 -32.49 1.24 -33.12
N THR A 104 -33.67 1.42 -32.54
CA THR A 104 -33.87 1.40 -31.08
C THR A 104 -33.49 0.04 -30.49
N GLY A 105 -33.92 -1.06 -31.12
CA GLY A 105 -33.57 -2.43 -30.74
C GLY A 105 -32.06 -2.67 -30.71
N VAL A 106 -31.33 -2.17 -31.71
CA VAL A 106 -29.85 -2.25 -31.75
C VAL A 106 -29.23 -1.51 -30.57
N TYR A 107 -29.65 -0.28 -30.26
CA TYR A 107 -29.09 0.46 -29.14
C TYR A 107 -29.49 -0.12 -27.77
N LEU A 108 -30.68 -0.69 -27.64
CA LEU A 108 -31.08 -1.42 -26.44
C LEU A 108 -30.24 -2.69 -26.24
N CYS A 109 -29.92 -3.40 -27.32
CA CYS A 109 -29.00 -4.53 -27.29
C CYS A 109 -27.61 -4.10 -26.81
N LEU A 110 -27.05 -3.01 -27.40
CA LEU A 110 -25.74 -2.48 -27.01
C LEU A 110 -25.74 -1.95 -25.56
N PHE A 111 -26.82 -1.29 -25.14
CA PHE A 111 -27.04 -0.85 -23.77
C PHE A 111 -27.05 -2.02 -22.81
N GLY A 112 -27.83 -3.07 -23.08
CA GLY A 112 -27.89 -4.27 -22.24
C GLY A 112 -26.53 -4.95 -22.10
N ALA A 113 -25.78 -5.07 -23.21
CA ALA A 113 -24.43 -5.62 -23.23
C ALA A 113 -23.43 -4.82 -22.38
N ALA A 114 -23.63 -3.50 -22.26
CA ALA A 114 -22.77 -2.62 -21.47
C ALA A 114 -23.22 -2.52 -20.00
N PHE A 115 -24.53 -2.40 -19.74
CA PHE A 115 -25.10 -2.05 -18.45
C PHE A 115 -25.34 -3.25 -17.53
N LEU A 116 -25.81 -4.38 -18.07
CA LEU A 116 -26.17 -5.54 -17.25
C LEU A 116 -24.98 -6.22 -16.55
N PRO A 117 -23.80 -6.41 -17.19
CA PRO A 117 -22.70 -7.10 -16.52
C PRO A 117 -22.25 -6.43 -15.22
N PRO A 118 -21.99 -5.11 -15.16
CA PRO A 118 -21.65 -4.43 -13.91
C PRO A 118 -22.73 -4.55 -12.81
N ILE A 119 -24.01 -4.48 -13.17
CA ILE A 119 -25.14 -4.58 -12.22
C ILE A 119 -25.23 -5.98 -11.62
N LEU A 120 -24.96 -7.02 -12.41
CA LEU A 120 -24.91 -8.42 -11.98
C LEU A 120 -23.59 -8.80 -11.30
N ARG A 121 -22.75 -7.82 -10.92
CA ARG A 121 -21.42 -8.01 -10.32
C ARG A 121 -20.45 -8.80 -11.20
N LEU A 122 -20.63 -8.78 -12.52
CA LEU A 122 -19.69 -9.34 -13.50
C LEU A 122 -18.66 -8.29 -13.93
N ASP A 123 -17.55 -8.74 -14.53
CA ASP A 123 -16.52 -7.84 -15.07
C ASP A 123 -17.14 -6.91 -16.14
N PRO A 124 -16.85 -5.59 -16.11
CA PRO A 124 -17.30 -4.66 -17.14
C PRO A 124 -16.74 -5.03 -18.53
N PHE A 125 -17.47 -4.77 -19.62
CA PHE A 125 -17.00 -5.16 -20.96
C PHE A 125 -15.65 -4.51 -21.33
N THR A 126 -15.38 -3.31 -20.81
CA THR A 126 -14.14 -2.56 -21.02
C THR A 126 -12.91 -3.31 -20.50
N TYR A 127 -13.06 -4.24 -19.54
CA TYR A 127 -11.96 -5.09 -19.05
C TYR A 127 -11.32 -5.88 -20.19
N HIS A 128 -12.12 -6.43 -21.10
CA HIS A 128 -11.60 -7.27 -22.19
C HIS A 128 -10.67 -6.46 -23.13
N TYR A 129 -10.94 -5.17 -23.29
CA TYR A 129 -10.14 -4.25 -24.10
C TYR A 129 -8.94 -3.70 -23.31
N ALA A 130 -9.18 -3.23 -22.08
CA ALA A 130 -8.16 -2.63 -21.23
C ALA A 130 -7.06 -3.62 -20.84
N LYS A 131 -7.38 -4.89 -20.59
CA LYS A 131 -6.39 -5.93 -20.26
C LYS A 131 -5.34 -6.14 -21.38
N LYS A 132 -5.59 -5.76 -22.63
CA LYS A 132 -4.60 -5.88 -23.72
C LYS A 132 -3.70 -4.64 -23.88
N LEU A 133 -4.10 -3.50 -23.31
CA LEU A 133 -3.36 -2.23 -23.36
C LEU A 133 -2.59 -1.92 -22.06
N VAL A 134 -3.05 -2.51 -20.96
CA VAL A 134 -2.56 -2.29 -19.61
C VAL A 134 -1.79 -3.55 -19.14
N PRO A 135 -0.60 -3.39 -18.54
CA PRO A 135 0.17 -4.53 -18.03
C PRO A 135 -0.61 -5.35 -16.99
N GLN A 136 -0.38 -6.67 -16.97
CA GLN A 136 -1.12 -7.62 -16.12
C GLN A 136 -1.07 -7.27 -14.63
N ALA A 137 0.00 -6.63 -14.18
CA ALA A 137 0.17 -6.18 -12.79
C ALA A 137 -0.94 -5.21 -12.32
N PHE A 138 -1.57 -4.46 -13.23
CA PHE A 138 -2.59 -3.46 -12.86
C PHE A 138 -4.02 -4.01 -12.91
N TRP A 139 -4.26 -5.19 -13.50
CA TRP A 139 -5.61 -5.71 -13.76
C TRP A 139 -6.43 -5.95 -12.49
N SER A 140 -5.76 -6.22 -11.38
CA SER A 140 -6.36 -6.48 -10.07
C SER A 140 -6.42 -5.25 -9.16
N THR A 141 -6.03 -4.08 -9.65
CA THR A 141 -6.06 -2.85 -8.84
C THR A 141 -7.46 -2.25 -8.77
N PRO A 142 -7.88 -1.68 -7.62
CA PRO A 142 -9.15 -0.94 -7.52
C PRO A 142 -9.26 0.21 -8.52
N VAL A 143 -8.15 0.88 -8.83
CA VAL A 143 -8.09 1.96 -9.83
C VAL A 143 -8.39 1.42 -11.24
N PHE A 144 -7.79 0.30 -11.65
CA PHE A 144 -8.13 -0.33 -12.92
C PHE A 144 -9.61 -0.71 -12.98
N ALA A 145 -10.16 -1.24 -11.89
CA ALA A 145 -11.58 -1.57 -11.80
C ALA A 145 -12.49 -0.34 -11.93
N ASN A 146 -12.15 0.75 -11.24
CA ASN A 146 -12.94 1.97 -11.23
C ASN A 146 -12.90 2.71 -12.56
N ILE A 147 -11.73 2.84 -13.18
CA ILE A 147 -11.59 3.43 -14.53
C ILE A 147 -12.50 2.69 -15.51
N ASN A 148 -12.41 1.36 -15.54
CA ASN A 148 -13.19 0.55 -16.46
C ASN A 148 -14.69 0.54 -16.16
N ARG A 149 -15.10 0.63 -14.89
CA ARG A 149 -16.51 0.79 -14.49
C ARG A 149 -17.08 2.11 -14.98
N VAL A 150 -16.39 3.23 -14.72
CA VAL A 150 -16.85 4.55 -15.18
C VAL A 150 -16.96 4.58 -16.69
N MET A 151 -15.96 4.07 -17.42
CA MET A 151 -16.01 3.98 -18.88
C MET A 151 -17.19 3.15 -19.37
N THR A 152 -17.47 2.03 -18.70
CA THR A 152 -18.61 1.17 -19.05
C THR A 152 -19.95 1.88 -18.84
N PHE A 153 -20.13 2.61 -17.75
CA PHE A 153 -21.35 3.37 -17.50
C PHE A 153 -21.52 4.57 -18.43
N VAL A 154 -20.42 5.22 -18.84
CA VAL A 154 -20.48 6.26 -19.89
C VAL A 154 -20.94 5.67 -21.22
N TRP A 155 -20.41 4.52 -21.63
CA TRP A 155 -20.88 3.82 -22.82
C TRP A 155 -22.35 3.38 -22.71
N ALA A 156 -22.76 2.85 -21.56
CA ALA A 156 -24.17 2.54 -21.31
C ALA A 156 -25.05 3.79 -21.43
N GLY A 157 -24.62 4.93 -20.87
CA GLY A 157 -25.33 6.22 -21.01
C GLY A 157 -25.44 6.68 -22.46
N ILE A 158 -24.35 6.59 -23.24
CA ILE A 158 -24.37 6.91 -24.68
C ILE A 158 -25.38 6.02 -25.41
N PHE A 159 -25.36 4.70 -25.19
CA PHE A 159 -26.30 3.79 -25.84
C PHE A 159 -27.75 4.03 -25.40
N ALA A 160 -27.99 4.33 -24.13
CA ALA A 160 -29.32 4.68 -23.64
C ALA A 160 -29.85 5.96 -24.30
N ILE A 161 -29.03 7.01 -24.37
CA ILE A 161 -29.40 8.27 -25.03
C ILE A 161 -29.64 8.04 -26.53
N CYS A 162 -28.79 7.26 -27.20
CA CYS A 162 -28.97 6.92 -28.61
C CYS A 162 -30.28 6.13 -28.85
N GLY A 163 -30.63 5.20 -27.96
CA GLY A 163 -31.88 4.45 -28.02
C GLY A 163 -33.12 5.31 -27.75
N LEU A 164 -33.03 6.26 -26.82
CA LEU A 164 -34.12 7.22 -26.56
C LEU A 164 -34.30 8.18 -27.73
N LEU A 165 -33.22 8.72 -28.28
CA LEU A 165 -33.27 9.64 -29.41
C LEU A 165 -33.74 8.94 -30.70
N SER A 166 -33.47 7.64 -30.87
CA SER A 166 -33.93 6.90 -32.05
C SER A 166 -35.45 6.70 -32.11
N LEU A 167 -36.15 6.87 -30.97
CA LEU A 167 -37.62 6.92 -30.94
C LEU A 167 -38.17 8.11 -31.72
N TYR A 168 -37.44 9.22 -31.77
CA TYR A 168 -37.84 10.37 -32.59
C TYR A 168 -37.53 10.09 -34.08
N PRO A 169 -38.51 10.23 -34.99
CA PRO A 169 -38.39 9.84 -36.40
C PRO A 169 -37.62 10.87 -37.23
N SER A 170 -36.34 11.06 -36.94
CA SER A 170 -35.45 11.93 -37.71
C SER A 170 -34.17 11.21 -38.10
N SER A 171 -33.71 11.40 -39.34
CA SER A 171 -32.41 10.92 -39.81
C SER A 171 -31.26 11.50 -38.98
N VAL A 172 -31.45 12.69 -38.40
CA VAL A 172 -30.48 13.32 -37.50
C VAL A 172 -30.36 12.52 -36.20
N THR A 173 -31.48 12.19 -35.56
CA THR A 173 -31.50 11.47 -34.27
C THR A 173 -31.19 9.98 -34.42
N ARG A 174 -31.48 9.37 -35.58
CA ARG A 174 -31.26 7.94 -35.85
C ARG A 174 -29.86 7.61 -36.42
N ALA A 175 -29.20 8.58 -37.07
CA ALA A 175 -27.88 8.38 -37.68
C ALA A 175 -26.82 9.37 -37.21
N LEU A 176 -27.00 10.68 -37.46
CA LEU A 176 -25.95 11.68 -37.22
C LEU A 176 -25.60 11.85 -35.74
N VAL A 177 -26.59 12.04 -34.87
CA VAL A 177 -26.37 12.26 -33.43
C VAL A 177 -25.70 11.05 -32.77
N PRO A 178 -26.13 9.79 -32.99
CA PRO A 178 -25.43 8.64 -32.44
C PRO A 178 -24.00 8.49 -32.94
N ILE A 179 -23.73 8.77 -34.23
CA ILE A 179 -22.36 8.74 -34.76
C ILE A 179 -21.52 9.81 -34.06
N SER A 180 -22.04 11.04 -33.93
CA SER A 180 -21.36 12.13 -33.24
C SER A 180 -21.14 11.83 -31.76
N MET A 181 -22.07 11.17 -31.06
CA MET A 181 -21.88 10.77 -29.67
C MET A 181 -20.85 9.65 -29.53
N ILE A 182 -20.91 8.62 -30.37
CA ILE A 182 -19.99 7.48 -30.30
C ILE A 182 -18.57 7.91 -30.69
N VAL A 183 -18.42 8.65 -31.79
CA VAL A 183 -17.13 9.07 -32.34
C VAL A 183 -16.60 10.34 -31.67
N GLY A 184 -17.46 11.31 -31.39
CA GLY A 184 -17.06 12.62 -30.83
C GLY A 184 -16.99 12.66 -29.31
N LEU A 185 -17.75 11.82 -28.60
CA LEU A 185 -17.72 11.75 -27.12
C LEU A 185 -17.13 10.43 -26.63
N GLY A 186 -17.65 9.29 -27.11
CA GLY A 186 -17.28 7.96 -26.62
C GLY A 186 -15.82 7.61 -26.84
N ILE A 187 -15.31 7.71 -28.09
CA ILE A 187 -13.91 7.39 -28.42
C ILE A 187 -12.92 8.34 -27.71
N PRO A 188 -13.06 9.68 -27.78
CA PRO A 188 -12.17 10.60 -27.09
C PRO A 188 -12.16 10.40 -25.58
N PHE A 189 -13.34 10.18 -24.96
CA PHE A 189 -13.44 9.88 -23.54
C PHE A 189 -12.68 8.60 -23.19
N ASN A 190 -12.86 7.54 -23.98
CA ASN A 190 -12.19 6.25 -23.76
C ASN A 190 -10.65 6.37 -23.84
N LEU A 191 -10.13 7.26 -24.69
CA LEU A 191 -8.70 7.52 -24.84
C LEU A 191 -8.12 8.45 -23.76
N LEU A 192 -8.86 9.47 -23.32
CA LEU A 192 -8.36 10.53 -22.45
C LEU A 192 -8.64 10.27 -20.96
N PHE A 193 -9.78 9.66 -20.64
CA PHE A 193 -10.25 9.49 -19.26
C PHE A 193 -9.30 8.67 -18.37
N PRO A 194 -8.70 7.55 -18.83
CA PRO A 194 -7.77 6.79 -18.00
C PRO A 194 -6.58 7.62 -17.50
N ASP A 195 -5.96 8.42 -18.38
CA ASP A 195 -4.83 9.27 -18.02
C ASP A 195 -5.25 10.47 -17.16
N TYR A 196 -6.42 11.05 -17.43
CA TYR A 196 -7.00 12.08 -16.57
C TYR A 196 -7.24 11.55 -15.15
N TYR A 197 -7.84 10.37 -15.03
CA TYR A 197 -8.14 9.73 -13.75
C TYR A 197 -6.87 9.39 -12.98
N LEU A 198 -5.82 8.90 -13.65
CA LEU A 198 -4.52 8.64 -13.02
C LEU A 198 -3.87 9.94 -12.52
N LYS A 199 -3.93 11.03 -13.30
CA LYS A 199 -3.40 12.34 -12.87
C LYS A 199 -4.17 12.91 -11.68
N SER A 200 -5.49 12.78 -11.65
CA SER A 200 -6.31 13.34 -10.57
C SER A 200 -6.05 12.67 -9.22
N ILE A 201 -5.65 11.40 -9.23
CA ILE A 201 -5.18 10.70 -8.02
C ILE A 201 -3.66 10.80 -7.85
N GLY A 202 -2.92 11.54 -8.69
CA GLY A 202 -1.48 11.77 -8.55
C GLY A 202 -0.59 10.59 -8.95
N LEU A 203 -0.99 9.83 -9.97
CA LEU A 203 -0.21 8.72 -10.57
C LEU A 203 0.29 9.12 -11.97
N PRO A 204 1.43 8.56 -12.42
CA PRO A 204 1.96 8.82 -13.76
C PRO A 204 0.98 8.33 -14.84
N THR A 205 1.03 8.94 -16.04
CA THR A 205 0.16 8.54 -17.16
C THR A 205 0.57 7.19 -17.74
N MET A 206 -0.36 6.54 -18.45
CA MET A 206 -0.10 5.29 -19.16
C MET A 206 1.03 5.41 -20.19
N ALA A 207 1.21 6.58 -20.80
CA ALA A 207 2.31 6.87 -21.70
C ALA A 207 3.67 6.93 -20.98
N ALA A 208 3.73 7.60 -19.81
CA ALA A 208 4.92 7.65 -18.98
C ALA A 208 5.32 6.27 -18.44
N MET A 209 4.34 5.41 -18.14
CA MET A 209 4.57 4.01 -17.73
C MET A 209 5.06 3.09 -18.86
N ARG A 210 4.87 3.45 -20.14
CA ARG A 210 5.35 2.67 -21.30
C ARG A 210 6.77 3.05 -21.74
N GLY A 211 7.18 4.30 -21.54
CA GLY A 211 8.49 4.80 -21.97
C GLY A 211 9.67 4.42 -21.06
N SER A 212 9.40 4.02 -19.82
CA SER A 212 10.43 3.75 -18.81
C SER A 212 11.06 2.36 -18.88
N GLY A 213 10.58 1.44 -19.73
CA GLY A 213 11.10 0.07 -19.87
C GLY A 213 10.96 -0.83 -18.63
N ASP A 214 10.66 -0.26 -17.46
CA ASP A 214 10.48 -0.92 -16.17
C ASP A 214 9.00 -1.06 -15.84
N LEU A 215 8.40 -2.11 -16.41
CA LEU A 215 7.03 -2.55 -16.13
C LEU A 215 7.00 -3.39 -14.83
N SER A 216 7.52 -2.85 -13.72
CA SER A 216 7.56 -3.56 -12.44
C SER A 216 6.28 -3.42 -11.62
N ALA A 217 6.02 -4.43 -10.79
CA ALA A 217 4.91 -4.49 -9.82
C ALA A 217 4.88 -3.31 -8.84
N LYS A 218 5.96 -2.51 -8.73
CA LYS A 218 6.03 -1.29 -7.92
C LYS A 218 5.08 -0.19 -8.42
N ASN A 219 4.93 -0.04 -9.74
CA ASN A 219 4.00 0.95 -10.31
C ASN A 219 2.53 0.52 -10.13
N ALA A 220 2.25 -0.79 -10.16
CA ALA A 220 0.93 -1.33 -9.88
C ALA A 220 0.54 -1.26 -8.40
N ALA A 221 1.50 -1.38 -7.48
CA ALA A 221 1.30 -1.19 -6.04
C ALA A 221 0.94 0.28 -5.71
N ALA A 222 1.63 1.25 -6.32
CA ALA A 222 1.28 2.66 -6.18
C ALA A 222 -0.14 2.97 -6.71
N VAL A 223 -0.60 2.23 -7.73
CA VAL A 223 -1.97 2.31 -8.26
C VAL A 223 -2.99 1.59 -7.36
N SER A 224 -2.62 0.55 -6.61
CA SER A 224 -3.55 -0.13 -5.68
C SER A 224 -3.83 0.66 -4.41
N ASP A 225 -2.90 1.52 -4.00
CA ASP A 225 -2.96 2.27 -2.73
C ASP A 225 -3.82 3.56 -2.79
N LYS A 226 -4.33 3.95 -3.97
CA LYS A 226 -5.15 5.18 -4.12
C LYS A 226 -6.63 4.86 -4.24
N LYS A 227 -7.42 5.31 -3.25
CA LYS A 227 -8.90 5.20 -3.24
C LYS A 227 -9.53 6.13 -4.29
N ALA A 228 -10.56 5.64 -4.97
CA ALA A 228 -11.48 6.44 -5.78
C ALA A 228 -12.45 7.25 -4.90
N LEU A 229 -13.03 8.34 -5.46
CA LEU A 229 -14.00 9.20 -4.79
C LEU A 229 -15.13 8.40 -4.09
N PRO A 230 -15.65 8.90 -2.96
CA PRO A 230 -16.62 8.17 -2.14
C PRO A 230 -18.04 8.25 -2.72
N ASP A 231 -18.74 7.11 -2.77
CA ASP A 231 -20.20 7.07 -2.88
C ASP A 231 -20.84 7.16 -1.49
N VAL A 232 -21.50 8.30 -1.28
CA VAL A 232 -22.76 8.59 -0.57
C VAL A 232 -23.32 7.54 0.43
N VAL A 233 -23.20 7.90 1.71
CA VAL A 233 -24.17 7.84 2.84
C VAL A 233 -24.79 6.48 3.26
N ALA A 234 -24.36 6.13 4.49
CA ALA A 234 -25.08 5.54 5.63
C ALA A 234 -25.49 4.06 5.64
N CYS A 235 -24.80 3.32 6.50
CA CYS A 235 -25.48 2.60 7.58
C CYS A 235 -24.78 2.91 8.90
N ARG A 236 -25.52 3.55 9.82
CA ARG A 236 -25.17 3.69 11.23
C ARG A 236 -25.14 2.30 11.85
N LEU A 237 -24.16 2.05 12.71
CA LEU A 237 -24.27 1.08 13.79
C LEU A 237 -24.00 1.83 15.09
N GLU A 238 -25.00 1.86 15.96
CA GLU A 238 -24.85 2.29 17.35
C GLU A 238 -24.19 1.18 18.19
N PRO A 239 -23.55 1.52 19.32
CA PRO A 239 -22.75 0.57 20.07
C PRO A 239 -23.50 -0.03 21.28
N LEU A 240 -22.88 -1.10 21.79
CA LEU A 240 -22.88 -1.63 23.18
C LEU A 240 -23.63 -2.94 23.45
N GLY A 241 -22.92 -3.81 24.17
CA GLY A 241 -23.48 -4.99 24.81
C GLY A 241 -22.42 -5.96 25.33
N SER A 242 -21.56 -5.54 26.25
CA SER A 242 -20.73 -6.44 27.06
C SER A 242 -21.58 -7.36 27.92
N THR A 243 -21.22 -8.65 28.03
CA THR A 243 -21.10 -9.46 29.27
C THR A 243 -21.26 -10.96 28.96
N VAL A 244 -20.22 -11.75 29.20
CA VAL A 244 -20.38 -13.18 29.53
C VAL A 244 -19.33 -13.52 30.61
N PRO A 245 -19.73 -14.05 31.78
CA PRO A 245 -18.79 -14.45 32.83
C PRO A 245 -18.26 -15.89 32.59
N PRO A 246 -17.13 -16.29 33.22
CA PRO A 246 -16.61 -17.64 33.04
C PRO A 246 -17.36 -18.61 33.96
N LYS A 247 -17.78 -19.76 33.42
CA LYS A 247 -18.11 -20.94 34.24
C LYS A 247 -17.05 -22.01 34.06
N SER A 248 -16.49 -22.40 35.19
CA SER A 248 -15.58 -23.52 35.40
C SER A 248 -16.19 -24.84 34.96
N VAL A 249 -15.50 -25.58 34.10
CA VAL A 249 -15.73 -27.02 33.93
C VAL A 249 -14.36 -27.70 33.94
N GLN A 250 -14.13 -28.48 34.99
CA GLN A 250 -12.99 -29.38 35.12
C GLN A 250 -13.03 -30.42 33.99
N ARG A 251 -11.91 -30.63 33.31
CA ARG A 251 -11.73 -31.77 32.40
C ARG A 251 -10.53 -32.59 32.84
N GLN A 252 -10.79 -33.87 33.06
CA GLN A 252 -9.84 -34.89 33.50
C GLN A 252 -8.71 -35.04 32.50
N ALA A 253 -7.50 -35.22 33.04
CA ALA A 253 -6.27 -35.47 32.30
C ALA A 253 -6.25 -36.91 31.77
N GLU A 254 -6.11 -37.07 30.46
CA GLU A 254 -5.62 -38.32 29.87
C GLU A 254 -4.11 -38.20 29.68
N THR A 255 -3.41 -39.06 30.40
CA THR A 255 -1.96 -39.25 30.45
C THR A 255 -1.43 -39.66 29.08
N THR A 256 -0.54 -38.84 28.51
CA THR A 256 0.27 -39.23 27.35
C THR A 256 1.54 -39.92 27.86
N ASP A 257 1.74 -41.14 27.39
CA ASP A 257 2.89 -42.00 27.63
C ASP A 257 4.21 -41.30 27.23
N GLN A 258 5.14 -41.21 28.19
CA GLN A 258 6.46 -40.63 28.02
C GLN A 258 7.46 -41.75 27.72
N SER A 259 7.89 -41.84 26.46
CA SER A 259 9.19 -42.41 26.12
C SER A 259 9.98 -41.40 25.29
N GLN A 260 10.70 -40.53 26.00
CA GLN A 260 11.69 -39.63 25.41
C GLN A 260 12.97 -40.41 25.16
N SER A 261 13.36 -40.58 23.88
CA SER A 261 14.75 -40.87 23.54
C SER A 261 15.52 -39.56 23.56
N GLU A 262 16.55 -39.48 24.40
CA GLU A 262 17.52 -38.39 24.47
C GLU A 262 18.10 -38.07 23.10
N ARG A 263 17.69 -36.95 22.52
CA ARG A 263 18.42 -36.27 21.46
C ARG A 263 18.90 -34.97 22.07
N SER A 264 20.21 -34.86 22.30
CA SER A 264 20.87 -33.59 22.60
C SER A 264 20.72 -32.68 21.38
N THR A 265 19.58 -32.01 21.25
CA THR A 265 19.29 -31.12 20.13
C THR A 265 19.44 -29.69 20.60
N THR A 266 20.53 -29.06 20.17
CA THR A 266 20.70 -27.62 20.16
C THR A 266 19.41 -26.95 19.67
N LEU A 267 18.91 -25.96 20.42
CA LEU A 267 17.66 -25.26 20.13
C LEU A 267 17.80 -24.50 18.80
N LYS A 268 16.91 -24.78 17.84
CA LYS A 268 16.91 -24.13 16.52
C LYS A 268 15.98 -22.92 16.48
N VAL A 269 16.51 -21.79 16.01
CA VAL A 269 15.77 -20.53 15.88
C VAL A 269 15.84 -20.04 14.45
N ILE A 270 14.69 -19.70 13.88
CA ILE A 270 14.61 -18.90 12.66
C ILE A 270 14.14 -17.48 13.01
N ALA A 271 14.94 -16.49 12.65
CA ALA A 271 14.67 -15.09 12.89
C ALA A 271 14.30 -14.37 11.58
N ILE A 272 13.02 -14.04 11.41
CA ILE A 272 12.46 -13.50 10.17
C ILE A 272 12.32 -11.99 10.31
N ASN A 273 13.11 -11.23 9.55
CA ASN A 273 13.08 -9.78 9.52
C ASN A 273 12.36 -9.29 8.26
N SER A 274 11.23 -8.59 8.43
CA SER A 274 10.46 -8.02 7.32
C SER A 274 10.76 -6.55 7.04
N SER A 275 11.69 -5.91 7.75
CA SER A 275 12.01 -4.50 7.54
C SER A 275 12.51 -4.25 6.11
N PRO A 276 11.96 -3.24 5.40
CA PRO A 276 12.42 -2.90 4.05
C PRO A 276 13.73 -2.10 4.06
N ARG A 277 14.16 -1.62 5.24
CA ARG A 277 15.40 -0.86 5.41
C ARG A 277 16.61 -1.82 5.40
N ALA A 278 17.73 -1.36 4.84
CA ALA A 278 19.00 -2.07 4.89
C ALA A 278 19.60 -2.06 6.31
N ASP A 279 20.56 -2.95 6.56
CA ASP A 279 21.19 -3.11 7.86
C ASP A 279 21.88 -1.80 8.30
N GLY A 280 21.82 -1.51 9.60
CA GLY A 280 22.30 -0.25 10.17
C GLY A 280 21.27 0.90 10.22
N THR A 281 20.21 0.92 9.39
CA THR A 281 19.14 1.95 9.47
C THR A 281 17.79 1.39 9.95
N SER A 282 17.66 0.07 9.95
CA SER A 282 16.48 -0.64 10.43
C SER A 282 16.46 -0.72 11.96
N LYS A 283 15.52 0.00 12.60
CA LYS A 283 15.31 -0.11 14.05
C LYS A 283 14.83 -1.51 14.44
N THR A 284 13.97 -2.12 13.62
CA THR A 284 13.55 -3.52 13.75
C THR A 284 14.75 -4.46 13.71
N GLY A 285 15.66 -4.25 12.75
CA GLY A 285 16.88 -5.04 12.64
C GLY A 285 17.81 -4.86 13.84
N ILE A 286 17.99 -3.64 14.34
CA ILE A 286 18.81 -3.36 15.53
C ILE A 286 18.28 -4.12 16.76
N MET A 287 16.97 -4.08 17.02
CA MET A 287 16.36 -4.84 18.12
C MET A 287 16.48 -6.35 17.90
N LEU A 288 16.27 -6.82 16.66
CA LEU A 288 16.39 -8.24 16.33
C LEU A 288 17.80 -8.76 16.59
N GLU A 289 18.84 -8.06 16.10
CA GLU A 289 20.24 -8.48 16.25
C GLU A 289 20.65 -8.55 17.73
N ALA A 290 20.17 -7.63 18.57
CA ALA A 290 20.37 -7.72 20.01
C ALA A 290 19.75 -8.99 20.60
N LEU A 291 18.49 -9.29 20.25
CA LEU A 291 17.80 -10.49 20.73
C LEU A 291 18.50 -11.76 20.28
N VAL A 292 18.80 -11.89 18.98
CA VAL A 292 19.43 -13.10 18.44
C VAL A 292 20.88 -13.24 18.86
N GLY A 293 21.57 -12.13 19.17
CA GLY A 293 22.89 -12.15 19.82
C GLY A 293 22.82 -12.86 21.17
N GLY A 294 21.88 -12.45 22.03
CA GLY A 294 21.65 -13.13 23.31
C GLY A 294 21.24 -14.59 23.18
N MET A 295 20.42 -14.93 22.18
CA MET A 295 20.05 -16.33 21.90
C MET A 295 21.26 -17.19 21.50
N ARG A 296 22.15 -16.66 20.65
CA ARG A 296 23.38 -17.35 20.23
C ARG A 296 24.34 -17.55 21.41
N GLU A 297 24.49 -16.54 22.26
CA GLU A 297 25.31 -16.62 23.48
C GLU A 297 24.81 -17.70 24.45
N ALA A 298 23.49 -17.91 24.52
CA ALA A 298 22.88 -18.99 25.31
C ALA A 298 22.94 -20.37 24.62
N GLY A 299 23.57 -20.49 23.45
CA GLY A 299 23.82 -21.76 22.76
C GLY A 299 22.78 -22.17 21.73
N ALA A 300 21.86 -21.29 21.32
CA ALA A 300 20.91 -21.61 20.25
C ALA A 300 21.55 -21.49 18.85
N GLU A 301 21.13 -22.35 17.93
CA GLU A 301 21.45 -22.23 16.50
C GLU A 301 20.47 -21.25 15.86
N VAL A 302 20.93 -20.05 15.50
CA VAL A 302 20.04 -18.97 15.01
C VAL A 302 20.35 -18.57 13.57
N GLU A 303 19.40 -18.81 12.68
CA GLU A 303 19.42 -18.32 11.29
C GLU A 303 18.57 -17.04 11.15
N THR A 304 19.20 -15.93 10.76
CA THR A 304 18.48 -14.68 10.45
C THR A 304 18.16 -14.60 8.96
N VAL A 305 16.87 -14.46 8.62
CA VAL A 305 16.34 -14.30 7.26
C VAL A 305 15.82 -12.88 7.07
N HIS A 306 16.35 -12.15 6.10
CA HIS A 306 15.81 -10.85 5.69
C HIS A 306 14.85 -11.00 4.51
N LEU A 307 13.54 -10.86 4.74
CA LEU A 307 12.54 -11.03 3.69
C LEU A 307 12.67 -10.02 2.55
N ARG A 308 13.31 -8.86 2.78
CA ARG A 308 13.63 -7.89 1.72
C ARG A 308 14.52 -8.47 0.60
N GLN A 309 15.26 -9.53 0.90
CA GLN A 309 16.17 -10.23 -0.02
C GLN A 309 15.52 -11.51 -0.60
N LYS A 310 14.28 -11.80 -0.23
CA LYS A 310 13.56 -13.01 -0.63
C LYS A 310 12.35 -12.66 -1.49
N VAL A 311 11.97 -13.59 -2.35
CA VAL A 311 10.74 -13.53 -3.14
C VAL A 311 9.71 -14.44 -2.48
N VAL A 312 8.76 -13.83 -1.77
CA VAL A 312 7.57 -14.50 -1.22
C VAL A 312 6.36 -13.97 -1.97
N LYS A 313 5.75 -14.80 -2.81
CA LYS A 313 4.51 -14.42 -3.51
C LYS A 313 3.34 -14.43 -2.53
N ASN A 314 2.37 -13.54 -2.74
CA ASN A 314 1.13 -13.54 -1.96
C ASN A 314 0.36 -14.84 -2.18
N CYS A 315 -0.38 -15.26 -1.15
CA CYS A 315 -1.30 -16.39 -1.30
C CYS A 315 -2.39 -16.05 -2.32
N ILE A 316 -2.58 -16.89 -3.33
CA ILE A 316 -3.62 -16.69 -4.37
C ILE A 316 -4.94 -17.40 -4.06
N GLY A 317 -5.09 -17.99 -2.86
CA GLY A 317 -6.34 -18.66 -2.45
C GLY A 317 -6.75 -19.84 -3.33
N CYS A 318 -5.80 -20.52 -3.98
CA CYS A 318 -6.10 -21.63 -4.90
C CYS A 318 -6.42 -22.96 -4.19
N PHE A 319 -6.10 -23.07 -2.89
CA PHE A 319 -6.28 -24.27 -2.07
C PHE A 319 -5.64 -25.57 -2.59
N THR A 320 -4.71 -25.48 -3.55
CA THR A 320 -3.92 -26.64 -4.02
C THR A 320 -3.20 -27.33 -2.84
N CYS A 321 -2.69 -26.55 -1.88
CA CYS A 321 -2.05 -27.05 -0.66
C CYS A 321 -2.97 -27.79 0.32
N TRP A 322 -4.30 -27.71 0.14
CA TRP A 322 -5.27 -28.49 0.90
C TRP A 322 -5.84 -29.66 0.10
N THR A 323 -5.83 -29.55 -1.24
CA THR A 323 -6.55 -30.47 -2.14
C THR A 323 -5.60 -31.32 -2.97
N LYS A 324 -4.99 -30.77 -4.03
CA LYS A 324 -4.19 -31.52 -5.00
C LYS A 324 -2.82 -31.94 -4.47
N THR A 325 -2.21 -31.10 -3.64
CA THR A 325 -0.89 -31.35 -3.04
C THR A 325 -0.95 -31.03 -1.54
N PRO A 326 -1.61 -31.87 -0.73
CA PRO A 326 -1.79 -31.62 0.70
C PRO A 326 -0.47 -31.28 1.40
N GLY A 327 -0.39 -30.14 2.09
CA GLY A 327 0.81 -29.67 2.77
C GLY A 327 1.84 -28.95 1.89
N ILE A 328 1.66 -28.92 0.57
CA ILE A 328 2.65 -28.38 -0.39
C ILE A 328 2.00 -27.28 -1.23
N CYS A 329 2.63 -26.11 -1.29
CA CYS A 329 2.13 -25.02 -2.11
C CYS A 329 2.48 -25.18 -3.61
N VAL A 330 1.62 -24.65 -4.49
CA VAL A 330 1.85 -24.56 -5.94
C VAL A 330 2.92 -23.52 -6.34
N HIS A 331 3.17 -22.51 -5.51
CA HIS A 331 4.20 -21.52 -5.81
C HIS A 331 5.59 -22.15 -5.71
N LYS A 332 6.46 -21.80 -6.66
CA LYS A 332 7.88 -22.15 -6.66
C LYS A 332 8.67 -20.86 -6.46
N ASP A 333 8.78 -20.46 -5.21
CA ASP A 333 9.39 -19.22 -4.73
C ASP A 333 10.21 -19.51 -3.46
N ASP A 334 10.90 -18.51 -2.92
CA ASP A 334 11.81 -18.72 -1.78
C ASP A 334 11.05 -19.21 -0.55
N MET A 335 9.78 -18.79 -0.40
CA MET A 335 8.90 -19.32 0.65
C MET A 335 8.81 -20.84 0.60
N THR A 336 8.49 -21.40 -0.57
CA THR A 336 8.26 -22.85 -0.70
C THR A 336 9.56 -23.64 -0.76
N ASN A 337 10.61 -23.08 -1.36
CA ASN A 337 11.86 -23.79 -1.63
C ASN A 337 12.84 -23.74 -0.45
N GLU A 338 12.77 -22.72 0.40
CA GLU A 338 13.76 -22.47 1.44
C GLU A 338 13.12 -22.17 2.79
N LEU A 339 12.24 -21.17 2.85
CA LEU A 339 11.83 -20.62 4.14
C LEU A 339 10.86 -21.53 4.90
N PHE A 340 9.90 -22.14 4.21
CA PHE A 340 8.87 -22.97 4.83
C PHE A 340 9.45 -24.26 5.45
N PRO A 341 10.35 -25.01 4.79
CA PRO A 341 11.04 -26.14 5.43
C PRO A 341 11.84 -25.74 6.67
N LYS A 342 12.67 -24.69 6.58
CA LYS A 342 13.47 -24.19 7.71
C LYS A 342 12.59 -23.74 8.88
N TRP A 343 11.49 -23.06 8.57
CA TRP A 343 10.53 -22.60 9.56
C TRP A 343 9.81 -23.75 10.28
N LEU A 344 9.49 -24.84 9.57
CA LEU A 344 8.92 -26.05 10.17
C LEU A 344 9.90 -26.82 11.06
N GLU A 345 11.20 -26.77 10.76
CA GLU A 345 12.25 -27.43 11.56
C GLU A 345 12.65 -26.66 12.82
N ALA A 346 12.28 -25.39 12.94
CA ALA A 346 12.66 -24.53 14.05
C ALA A 346 11.88 -24.86 15.34
N ASP A 347 12.52 -24.69 16.50
CA ASP A 347 11.86 -24.72 17.80
C ASP A 347 11.21 -23.37 18.13
N ILE A 348 11.85 -22.27 17.71
CA ILE A 348 11.38 -20.89 17.87
C ILE A 348 11.45 -20.15 16.54
N ALA A 349 10.37 -19.45 16.20
CA ALA A 349 10.34 -18.48 15.11
C ALA A 349 10.21 -17.07 15.69
N VAL A 350 11.20 -16.23 15.42
CA VAL A 350 11.17 -14.79 15.75
C VAL A 350 10.61 -14.02 14.56
N TYR A 351 9.49 -13.33 14.74
CA TYR A 351 8.85 -12.49 13.73
C TYR A 351 9.17 -11.03 14.03
N ALA A 352 10.20 -10.48 13.37
CA ALA A 352 10.59 -9.10 13.51
C ALA A 352 10.00 -8.25 12.39
N THR A 353 9.05 -7.38 12.72
CA THR A 353 8.34 -6.52 11.76
C THR A 353 8.30 -5.08 12.23
N PRO A 354 8.56 -4.08 11.37
CA PRO A 354 8.19 -2.71 11.71
C PRO A 354 6.67 -2.59 11.84
N LEU A 355 6.20 -1.66 12.68
CA LEU A 355 4.77 -1.39 12.86
C LEU A 355 4.26 -0.51 11.72
N TYR A 356 3.58 -1.11 10.74
CA TYR A 356 3.01 -0.41 9.59
C TYR A 356 1.48 -0.45 9.72
N HIS A 357 0.84 0.72 9.78
CA HIS A 357 -0.61 0.83 10.01
C HIS A 357 -1.11 0.00 11.20
N TYR A 358 -0.41 0.12 12.35
CA TYR A 358 -0.75 -0.54 13.62
C TYR A 358 -0.69 -2.07 13.61
N THR A 359 -0.07 -2.68 12.59
CA THR A 359 0.16 -4.13 12.53
C THR A 359 1.48 -4.46 11.82
N MET A 360 1.70 -5.74 11.49
CA MET A 360 2.84 -6.20 10.71
C MET A 360 2.79 -5.65 9.28
N ASN A 361 3.95 -5.49 8.66
CA ASN A 361 3.98 -5.03 7.27
C ASN A 361 3.53 -6.13 6.28
N ALA A 362 3.22 -5.72 5.05
CA ALA A 362 2.71 -6.63 4.01
C ALA A 362 3.66 -7.81 3.71
N THR A 363 4.98 -7.59 3.77
CA THR A 363 5.99 -8.63 3.55
C THR A 363 5.91 -9.73 4.63
N MET A 364 5.78 -9.35 5.92
CA MET A 364 5.57 -10.32 6.99
C MET A 364 4.22 -11.02 6.86
N LYS A 365 3.16 -10.26 6.50
CA LYS A 365 1.83 -10.83 6.31
C LYS A 365 1.80 -11.87 5.21
N ALA A 366 2.51 -11.63 4.10
CA ALA A 366 2.66 -12.60 3.02
C ALA A 366 3.34 -13.89 3.52
N PHE A 367 4.41 -13.78 4.32
CA PHE A 367 5.03 -14.96 4.95
C PHE A 367 4.02 -15.74 5.82
N VAL A 368 3.30 -15.04 6.70
CA VAL A 368 2.30 -15.66 7.60
C VAL A 368 1.17 -16.33 6.82
N GLU A 369 0.59 -15.69 5.81
CA GLU A 369 -0.47 -16.28 4.98
C GLU A 369 0.01 -17.51 4.21
N ARG A 370 1.28 -17.50 3.79
CA ARG A 370 1.88 -18.60 3.04
C ARG A 370 2.23 -19.80 3.92
N SER A 371 2.03 -19.72 5.24
CA SER A 371 2.11 -20.84 6.19
C SER A 371 0.85 -21.74 6.20
N LEU A 372 -0.21 -21.37 5.47
CA LEU A 372 -1.45 -22.15 5.32
C LEU A 372 -1.26 -23.65 5.04
N PRO A 373 -0.23 -24.12 4.29
CA PRO A 373 -0.03 -25.54 4.07
C PRO A 373 0.13 -26.37 5.36
N THR A 374 0.44 -25.75 6.51
CA THR A 374 0.46 -26.44 7.81
C THR A 374 -0.92 -26.84 8.33
N LEU A 375 -2.00 -26.28 7.79
CA LEU A 375 -3.36 -26.57 8.23
C LEU A 375 -4.01 -27.65 7.36
N GLU A 376 -4.91 -28.41 7.97
CA GLU A 376 -5.85 -29.28 7.28
C GLU A 376 -7.18 -28.56 6.98
N PRO A 377 -7.90 -28.90 5.90
CA PRO A 377 -9.11 -28.19 5.49
C PRO A 377 -10.34 -28.46 6.37
N PHE A 378 -10.22 -29.31 7.39
CA PHE A 378 -11.35 -29.74 8.24
C PHE A 378 -11.57 -28.78 9.41
N PHE A 379 -12.81 -28.74 9.92
CA PHE A 379 -13.13 -28.01 11.14
C PHE A 379 -13.23 -28.99 12.31
N ILE A 380 -12.53 -28.69 13.39
CA ILE A 380 -12.66 -29.38 14.67
C ILE A 380 -13.10 -28.39 15.76
N PRO A 381 -13.88 -28.83 16.77
CA PRO A 381 -14.22 -28.00 17.91
C PRO A 381 -12.98 -27.50 18.66
N ASN A 382 -13.02 -26.26 19.15
CA ASN A 382 -12.00 -25.67 20.01
C ASN A 382 -12.69 -24.81 21.10
N GLU A 383 -11.99 -24.53 22.21
CA GLU A 383 -12.52 -23.59 23.20
C GLU A 383 -12.83 -22.24 22.53
N GLY A 384 -14.11 -21.83 22.58
CA GLY A 384 -14.57 -20.57 22.00
C GLY A 384 -14.80 -20.56 20.48
N GLY A 385 -14.75 -21.70 19.78
CA GLY A 385 -15.07 -21.75 18.34
C GLY A 385 -14.64 -23.01 17.60
N THR A 386 -14.27 -22.85 16.33
CA THR A 386 -13.73 -23.92 15.48
C THR A 386 -12.29 -23.62 15.08
N ARG A 387 -11.49 -24.65 14.84
CA ARG A 387 -10.14 -24.52 14.29
C ARG A 387 -9.86 -25.58 13.25
N HIS A 388 -8.79 -25.37 12.48
CA HIS A 388 -8.22 -26.37 11.60
C HIS A 388 -7.22 -27.27 12.34
N PRO A 389 -7.22 -28.60 12.12
CA PRO A 389 -6.14 -29.47 12.57
C PRO A 389 -4.79 -29.03 11.98
N LEU A 390 -3.71 -29.23 12.74
CA LEU A 390 -2.35 -28.99 12.29
C LEU A 390 -1.78 -30.28 11.67
N ARG A 391 -1.14 -30.16 10.50
CA ARG A 391 -0.38 -31.25 9.87
C ARG A 391 0.96 -31.51 10.55
N HIS A 392 1.54 -30.45 11.12
CA HIS A 392 2.88 -30.46 11.72
C HIS A 392 2.88 -29.66 13.02
N LYS A 393 3.80 -30.00 13.92
CA LYS A 393 4.12 -29.14 15.06
C LYS A 393 4.68 -27.82 14.53
N LEU A 394 4.16 -26.71 15.03
CA LEU A 394 4.63 -25.37 14.66
C LEU A 394 5.72 -24.90 15.62
N PRO A 395 6.68 -24.06 15.17
CA PRO A 395 7.60 -23.39 16.07
C PRO A 395 6.84 -22.49 17.05
N GLN A 396 7.39 -22.31 18.25
CA GLN A 396 6.89 -21.30 19.17
C GLN A 396 7.25 -19.90 18.65
N ALA A 397 6.38 -18.91 18.88
CA ALA A 397 6.52 -17.59 18.29
C ALA A 397 7.07 -16.57 19.29
N VAL A 398 8.00 -15.74 18.82
CA VAL A 398 8.40 -14.48 19.48
C VAL A 398 8.15 -13.37 18.47
N VAL A 399 7.48 -12.29 18.87
CA VAL A 399 7.23 -11.16 17.96
C VAL A 399 8.00 -9.94 18.42
N ILE A 400 8.77 -9.34 17.51
CA ILE A 400 9.45 -8.06 17.75
C ILE A 400 8.82 -7.00 16.84
N SER A 401 8.47 -5.85 17.41
CA SER A 401 8.07 -4.70 16.62
C SER A 401 8.54 -3.38 17.19
N VAL A 402 8.70 -2.39 16.31
CA VAL A 402 9.16 -1.06 16.66
C VAL A 402 8.26 -0.01 16.00
N ALA A 403 8.09 1.13 16.67
CA ALA A 403 7.25 2.24 16.21
C ALA A 403 7.98 3.58 16.34
N GLY A 404 7.60 4.53 15.49
CA GLY A 404 8.03 5.93 15.61
C GLY A 404 7.26 6.70 16.69
N PHE A 405 6.03 6.28 16.99
CA PHE A 405 5.20 6.86 18.05
C PHE A 405 5.76 6.56 19.45
N PRO A 406 5.61 7.47 20.42
CA PRO A 406 6.13 7.30 21.78
C PRO A 406 5.28 6.36 22.67
N GLU A 407 4.01 6.14 22.35
CA GLU A 407 3.12 5.34 23.19
C GLU A 407 3.23 3.85 22.89
N LEU A 408 3.13 3.01 23.93
CA LEU A 408 3.02 1.55 23.76
C LEU A 408 1.67 1.12 23.15
N ALA A 409 0.60 1.88 23.39
CA ALA A 409 -0.76 1.53 22.94
C ALA A 409 -0.89 1.41 21.40
N VAL A 410 0.05 2.00 20.64
CA VAL A 410 0.07 1.85 19.17
C VAL A 410 0.26 0.41 18.71
N PHE A 411 0.74 -0.48 19.59
CA PHE A 411 0.91 -1.91 19.32
C PHE A 411 -0.34 -2.75 19.66
N ASP A 412 -1.40 -2.19 20.23
CA ASP A 412 -2.56 -2.95 20.72
C ASP A 412 -3.19 -3.83 19.63
N GLN A 413 -3.33 -3.29 18.42
CA GLN A 413 -3.89 -4.05 17.29
C GLN A 413 -2.95 -5.16 16.80
N LEU A 414 -1.64 -4.93 16.84
CA LEU A 414 -0.65 -5.97 16.57
C LEU A 414 -0.70 -7.06 17.64
N SER A 415 -0.77 -6.67 18.92
CA SER A 415 -0.82 -7.58 20.05
C SER A 415 -2.06 -8.47 20.02
N SER A 416 -3.23 -7.86 19.79
CA SER A 416 -4.49 -8.58 19.57
C SER A 416 -4.36 -9.61 18.45
N TYR A 417 -3.81 -9.20 17.29
CA TYR A 417 -3.60 -10.09 16.15
C TYR A 417 -2.63 -11.25 16.46
N VAL A 418 -1.49 -10.95 17.09
CA VAL A 418 -0.43 -11.92 17.44
C VAL A 418 -0.93 -12.94 18.45
N ARG A 419 -1.61 -12.49 19.51
CA ARG A 419 -2.21 -13.38 20.52
C ARG A 419 -3.30 -14.26 19.92
N PHE A 420 -4.11 -13.72 19.01
CA PHE A 420 -5.12 -14.50 18.29
C PHE A 420 -4.48 -15.56 17.39
N LEU A 421 -3.44 -15.19 16.65
CA LEU A 421 -2.79 -16.07 15.67
C LEU A 421 -1.99 -17.20 16.32
N PHE A 422 -1.15 -16.87 17.31
CA PHE A 422 -0.20 -17.83 17.89
C PHE A 422 -0.72 -18.50 19.16
N GLY A 423 -1.69 -17.88 19.86
CA GLY A 423 -2.32 -18.44 21.05
C GLY A 423 -1.30 -18.96 22.07
N ARG A 424 -1.44 -20.25 22.46
CA ARG A 424 -0.53 -20.93 23.41
C ARG A 424 0.90 -21.12 22.87
N GLY A 425 1.13 -20.92 21.58
CA GLY A 425 2.45 -21.00 20.96
C GLY A 425 3.27 -19.72 21.08
N LEU A 426 2.70 -18.61 21.55
CA LEU A 426 3.40 -17.34 21.74
C LEU A 426 4.24 -17.35 23.03
N LEU A 427 5.55 -17.10 22.92
CA LEU A 427 6.47 -16.96 24.05
C LEU A 427 6.58 -15.53 24.55
N ALA A 428 6.69 -14.57 23.63
CA ALA A 428 6.93 -13.18 23.98
C ALA A 428 6.52 -12.19 22.88
N GLU A 429 6.17 -10.98 23.32
CA GLU A 429 5.94 -9.80 22.50
C GLU A 429 6.92 -8.71 22.95
N LEU A 430 7.81 -8.28 22.05
CA LEU A 430 8.87 -7.31 22.30
C LEU A 430 8.58 -6.05 21.47
N TYR A 431 7.96 -5.06 22.09
CA TYR A 431 7.54 -3.82 21.43
C TYR A 431 8.35 -2.61 21.90
N ARG A 432 8.88 -1.85 20.95
CA ARG A 432 9.69 -0.65 21.22
C ARG A 432 9.08 0.60 20.57
N PRO A 433 8.40 1.46 21.34
CA PRO A 433 8.00 2.78 20.87
C PRO A 433 9.19 3.75 20.86
N ALA A 434 9.01 4.93 20.27
CA ALA A 434 10.02 5.98 20.12
C ALA A 434 11.34 5.46 19.49
N ALA A 435 11.27 4.45 18.65
CA ALA A 435 12.47 3.80 18.13
C ALA A 435 13.29 4.73 17.19
N GLU A 436 12.65 5.75 16.61
CA GLU A 436 13.33 6.70 15.72
C GLU A 436 14.43 7.50 16.44
N VAL A 437 14.32 7.73 17.76
CA VAL A 437 15.35 8.47 18.52
C VAL A 437 16.51 7.60 19.03
N MET A 438 16.40 6.27 18.97
CA MET A 438 17.44 5.36 19.51
C MET A 438 18.81 5.50 18.83
N LYS A 439 18.87 6.10 17.65
CA LYS A 439 20.14 6.33 16.93
C LYS A 439 20.71 7.73 17.16
N LEU A 440 20.01 8.59 17.91
CA LEU A 440 20.48 9.93 18.18
C LEU A 440 21.57 9.88 19.26
N PRO A 441 22.69 10.61 19.10
CA PRO A 441 23.81 10.56 20.05
C PRO A 441 23.42 10.88 21.50
N GLU A 442 22.47 11.80 21.68
CA GLU A 442 21.94 12.23 22.97
C GLU A 442 21.30 11.10 23.78
N PHE A 443 20.79 10.06 23.12
CA PHE A 443 20.12 8.91 23.77
C PHE A 443 20.96 7.62 23.69
N SER A 444 22.26 7.73 23.43
CA SER A 444 23.14 6.58 23.21
C SER A 444 23.34 5.69 24.44
N GLU A 445 23.27 6.25 25.66
CA GLU A 445 23.34 5.49 26.90
C GLU A 445 22.07 4.66 27.14
N THR A 446 20.90 5.31 27.14
CA THR A 446 19.60 4.62 27.27
C THR A 446 19.39 3.59 26.15
N SER A 447 19.80 3.91 24.92
CA SER A 447 19.72 2.96 23.80
C SER A 447 20.60 1.74 24.01
N ARG A 448 21.80 1.90 24.62
CA ARG A 448 22.67 0.75 24.96
C ARG A 448 22.02 -0.13 26.03
N ASP A 449 21.41 0.47 27.05
CA ASP A 449 20.70 -0.30 28.09
C ASP A 449 19.53 -1.10 27.51
N ILE A 450 18.68 -0.48 26.69
CA ILE A 450 17.56 -1.15 25.99
C ILE A 450 18.06 -2.32 25.15
N LEU A 451 19.16 -2.15 24.40
CA LEU A 451 19.72 -3.22 23.57
C LEU A 451 20.35 -4.33 24.41
N SER A 452 21.01 -3.98 25.53
CA SER A 452 21.50 -4.97 26.48
C SER A 452 20.37 -5.80 27.08
N ALA A 453 19.28 -5.17 27.51
CA ALA A 453 18.09 -5.85 28.01
C ALA A 453 17.44 -6.72 26.91
N THR A 454 17.47 -6.28 25.66
CA THR A 454 16.99 -7.08 24.53
C THR A 454 17.86 -8.33 24.32
N ALA A 455 19.17 -8.26 24.56
CA ALA A 455 20.04 -9.43 24.57
C ALA A 455 19.77 -10.34 25.79
N ASP A 456 19.53 -9.79 26.98
CA ASP A 456 19.08 -10.54 28.16
C ASP A 456 17.82 -11.36 27.84
N ALA A 457 16.82 -10.74 27.19
CA ALA A 457 15.61 -11.42 26.74
C ALA A 457 15.90 -12.60 25.79
N GLY A 458 16.95 -12.49 24.96
CA GLY A 458 17.39 -13.56 24.08
C GLY A 458 17.89 -14.77 24.85
N ARG A 459 18.72 -14.54 25.89
CA ARG A 459 19.22 -15.59 26.79
C ARG A 459 18.09 -16.26 27.56
N ASP A 460 17.20 -15.44 28.14
CA ASP A 460 16.01 -15.83 28.87
C ASP A 460 15.11 -16.82 28.07
N LEU A 461 14.86 -16.50 26.79
CA LEU A 461 14.05 -17.33 25.89
C LEU A 461 14.67 -18.69 25.60
N VAL A 462 16.00 -18.77 25.49
CA VAL A 462 16.71 -20.04 25.25
C VAL A 462 16.72 -20.91 26.50
N GLN A 463 16.97 -20.30 27.66
CA GLN A 463 17.12 -21.02 28.93
C GLN A 463 15.79 -21.45 29.55
N SER A 464 14.78 -20.58 29.51
CA SER A 464 13.57 -20.75 30.31
C SER A 464 12.26 -20.64 29.51
N ARG A 465 12.35 -20.29 28.21
CA ARG A 465 11.20 -19.99 27.34
C ARG A 465 10.31 -18.85 27.86
N LYS A 466 10.80 -18.01 28.76
CA LYS A 466 10.11 -16.86 29.35
C LYS A 466 11.08 -15.70 29.47
N ILE A 467 10.59 -14.47 29.43
CA ILE A 467 11.37 -13.26 29.68
C ILE A 467 10.98 -12.71 31.05
N SER A 468 11.96 -12.26 31.84
CA SER A 468 11.68 -11.65 33.15
C SER A 468 10.94 -10.30 33.01
N ASN A 469 10.15 -9.94 34.03
CA ASN A 469 9.47 -8.63 34.06
C ASN A 469 10.47 -7.47 34.07
N GLU A 470 11.57 -7.60 34.81
CA GLU A 470 12.65 -6.60 34.88
C GLU A 470 13.28 -6.36 33.49
N THR A 471 13.55 -7.43 32.74
CA THR A 471 14.03 -7.34 31.36
C THR A 471 13.03 -6.61 30.47
N MET A 472 11.74 -6.92 30.58
CA MET A 472 10.68 -6.26 29.80
C MET A 472 10.52 -4.78 30.12
N GLU A 473 10.63 -4.40 31.40
CA GLU A 473 10.58 -3.00 31.84
C GLU A 473 11.76 -2.20 31.27
N ARG A 474 12.98 -2.75 31.33
CA ARG A 474 14.17 -2.13 30.70
C ARG A 474 14.04 -2.01 29.19
N ILE A 475 13.46 -3.00 28.51
CA ILE A 475 13.23 -2.93 27.05
C ILE A 475 12.22 -1.84 26.69
N THR A 476 11.19 -1.62 27.52
CA THR A 476 10.06 -0.71 27.25
C THR A 476 10.19 0.67 27.90
N GLN A 477 11.25 0.92 28.66
CA GLN A 477 11.51 2.19 29.36
C GLN A 477 11.39 3.43 28.45
N PRO A 478 10.94 4.59 28.96
CA PRO A 478 10.94 5.83 28.19
C PRO A 478 12.35 6.26 27.79
N ILE A 479 12.51 6.76 26.56
CA ILE A 479 13.79 7.30 26.04
C ILE A 479 13.74 8.81 25.81
N VAL A 480 12.55 9.35 25.57
CA VAL A 480 12.32 10.76 25.28
C VAL A 480 10.93 11.14 25.78
N ASP A 481 10.79 12.39 26.20
CA ASP A 481 9.49 12.99 26.52
C ASP A 481 8.59 13.02 25.25
N PRO A 482 7.33 12.54 25.31
CA PRO A 482 6.43 12.49 24.16
C PRO A 482 6.17 13.84 23.49
N ASP A 483 6.00 14.91 24.29
CA ASP A 483 5.71 16.25 23.77
C ASP A 483 6.91 16.80 23.00
N SER A 484 8.11 16.60 23.54
CA SER A 484 9.37 16.96 22.89
C SER A 484 9.56 16.19 21.58
N LEU A 485 9.26 14.88 21.57
CA LEU A 485 9.30 14.07 20.35
C LEU A 485 8.33 14.58 19.28
N ALA A 486 7.09 14.88 19.66
CA ALA A 486 6.06 15.38 18.73
C ALA A 486 6.48 16.71 18.08
N LYS A 487 7.03 17.65 18.87
CA LYS A 487 7.52 18.94 18.37
C LYS A 487 8.67 18.76 17.39
N MET A 488 9.66 17.94 17.73
CA MET A 488 10.79 17.64 16.86
C MET A 488 10.34 16.95 15.55
N ALA A 489 9.47 15.95 15.66
CA ALA A 489 8.95 15.23 14.50
C ALA A 489 8.14 16.15 13.58
N ASN A 490 7.26 16.99 14.12
CA ASN A 490 6.44 17.92 13.33
C ASN A 490 7.30 18.94 12.59
N MET A 491 8.29 19.52 13.27
CA MET A 491 9.24 20.46 12.67
C MET A 491 10.05 19.79 11.53
N PHE A 492 10.53 18.57 11.75
CA PHE A 492 11.24 17.79 10.74
C PHE A 492 10.36 17.51 9.51
N TRP A 493 9.13 17.04 9.70
CA TRP A 493 8.22 16.75 8.59
C TRP A 493 7.77 18.00 7.85
N LYS A 494 7.48 19.10 8.54
CA LYS A 494 7.19 20.40 7.91
C LYS A 494 8.33 20.85 7.01
N SER A 495 9.58 20.71 7.49
CA SER A 495 10.78 21.04 6.72
C SER A 495 10.93 20.14 5.49
N CYS A 496 10.71 18.83 5.63
CA CYS A 496 10.75 17.91 4.49
C CYS A 496 9.70 18.26 3.43
N ILE A 497 8.48 18.61 3.86
CA ILE A 497 7.39 19.01 2.96
C ILE A 497 7.73 20.30 2.24
N GLN A 498 8.21 21.31 2.96
CA GLN A 498 8.58 22.61 2.40
C GLN A 498 9.70 22.49 1.36
N GLU A 499 10.71 21.67 1.64
CA GLU A 499 11.85 21.45 0.75
C GLU A 499 11.56 20.45 -0.39
N GLY A 500 10.41 19.75 -0.33
CA GLY A 500 10.07 18.71 -1.29
C GLY A 500 11.04 17.51 -1.26
N LEU A 501 11.55 17.17 -0.07
CA LEU A 501 12.55 16.12 0.14
C LEU A 501 11.99 14.96 0.94
N THR A 502 12.42 13.75 0.62
CA THR A 502 12.21 12.61 1.52
C THR A 502 13.12 12.71 2.75
N PRO A 503 12.77 12.06 3.88
CA PRO A 503 13.62 12.04 5.07
C PRO A 503 15.07 11.61 4.79
N LYS A 504 15.25 10.61 3.92
CA LYS A 504 16.56 10.11 3.52
C LYS A 504 17.38 11.16 2.75
N GLU A 505 16.72 11.96 1.91
CA GLU A 505 17.39 13.03 1.16
C GLU A 505 17.71 14.22 2.07
N PHE A 506 16.83 14.52 3.02
CA PHE A 506 17.02 15.54 4.04
C PHE A 506 18.25 15.24 4.90
N GLU A 507 18.36 14.01 5.42
CA GLU A 507 19.53 13.52 6.16
C GLU A 507 20.80 13.54 5.29
N ARG A 508 20.74 13.05 4.04
CA ARG A 508 21.90 13.02 3.14
C ARG A 508 22.44 14.42 2.83
N LYS A 509 21.56 15.42 2.74
CA LYS A 509 21.94 16.83 2.53
C LYS A 509 22.39 17.53 3.82
N ASN A 510 22.36 16.84 4.97
CA ASN A 510 22.68 17.38 6.28
C ASN A 510 21.93 18.70 6.59
N LEU A 511 20.65 18.75 6.22
CA LEU A 511 19.81 19.93 6.45
C LEU A 511 19.35 20.00 7.90
N VAL A 512 19.19 21.23 8.40
CA VAL A 512 18.63 21.49 9.72
C VAL A 512 17.12 21.72 9.58
N PRO A 513 16.26 21.05 10.37
CA PRO A 513 14.83 21.36 10.40
C PRO A 513 14.59 22.83 10.73
N ARG A 514 13.77 23.51 9.95
CA ARG A 514 13.42 24.92 10.15
C ARG A 514 12.49 25.05 11.36
N PRO A 515 12.87 25.76 12.42
CA PRO A 515 11.96 26.03 13.52
C PRO A 515 10.78 26.90 13.08
N ASP A 516 9.65 26.68 13.74
CA ASP A 516 8.36 27.33 13.49
C ASP A 516 7.75 27.93 14.76
N SER A 517 8.51 27.99 15.85
CA SER A 517 8.18 28.62 17.12
C SER A 517 9.45 28.93 17.91
N VAL A 518 9.36 29.81 18.91
CA VAL A 518 10.48 30.09 19.84
C VAL A 518 10.92 28.81 20.57
N GLN A 519 9.98 27.93 20.91
CA GLN A 519 10.27 26.66 21.56
C GLN A 519 11.05 25.69 20.64
N THR A 520 10.62 25.50 19.39
CA THR A 520 11.33 24.63 18.44
C THR A 520 12.69 25.23 18.06
N PHE A 521 12.83 26.55 18.08
CA PHE A 521 14.11 27.24 17.91
C PHE A 521 15.07 26.93 19.08
N MET A 522 14.60 27.05 20.32
CA MET A 522 15.40 26.68 21.50
C MET A 522 15.87 25.24 21.44
N MET A 523 15.02 24.31 20.98
CA MET A 523 15.38 22.90 20.81
C MET A 523 16.50 22.72 19.78
N ILE A 524 16.37 23.32 18.59
CA ILE A 524 17.38 23.21 17.52
C ILE A 524 18.71 23.84 17.94
N MET A 525 18.68 25.02 18.53
CA MET A 525 19.90 25.69 19.00
C MET A 525 20.60 24.89 20.10
N SER A 526 19.86 24.40 21.09
CA SER A 526 20.45 23.58 22.17
C SER A 526 21.07 22.29 21.63
N ARG A 527 20.46 21.70 20.59
CA ARG A 527 20.98 20.51 19.91
C ARG A 527 22.21 20.81 19.04
N GLY A 528 22.25 21.97 18.40
CA GLY A 528 23.39 22.43 17.60
C GLY A 528 24.58 22.88 18.44
N PHE A 529 24.42 23.01 19.76
CA PHE A 529 25.46 23.50 20.65
C PHE A 529 26.68 22.56 20.71
N ASN A 530 27.87 23.15 20.61
CA ASN A 530 29.13 22.45 20.69
C ASN A 530 29.80 22.68 22.06
N PRO A 531 29.73 21.69 22.98
CA PRO A 531 30.26 21.85 24.34
C PRO A 531 31.79 22.00 24.37
N LEU A 532 32.51 21.44 23.39
CA LEU A 532 33.97 21.53 23.31
C LEU A 532 34.44 22.95 22.99
N ASN A 533 33.76 23.62 22.05
CA ASN A 533 34.06 25.00 21.66
C ASN A 533 33.59 26.03 22.70
N ALA A 534 32.70 25.61 23.61
CA ALA A 534 32.20 26.43 24.70
C ALA A 534 32.94 26.23 26.03
N ALA A 535 33.96 25.35 26.08
CA ALA A 535 34.75 25.10 27.29
C ALA A 535 35.37 26.41 27.82
N GLY A 536 35.08 26.74 29.09
CA GLY A 536 35.53 27.99 29.74
C GLY A 536 34.75 29.26 29.36
N SER A 537 33.75 29.17 28.47
CA SER A 537 32.86 30.30 28.17
C SER A 537 31.77 30.42 29.24
N ARG A 538 31.52 31.65 29.68
CA ARG A 538 30.33 32.03 30.46
C ARG A 538 29.64 33.17 29.74
N ALA A 539 28.44 32.92 29.23
CA ALA A 539 27.70 33.92 28.46
C ALA A 539 26.20 33.66 28.52
N VAL A 540 25.40 34.74 28.46
CA VAL A 540 23.96 34.70 28.30
C VAL A 540 23.60 35.36 26.97
N ILE A 541 23.17 34.56 26.01
CA ILE A 541 22.75 35.02 24.67
C ILE A 541 21.23 35.09 24.66
N GLN A 542 20.66 36.27 24.41
CA GLN A 542 19.23 36.51 24.28
C GLN A 542 18.84 36.74 22.82
N PHE A 543 17.69 36.18 22.43
CA PHE A 543 17.02 36.47 21.18
C PHE A 543 15.68 37.14 21.46
N ASP A 544 15.45 38.29 20.83
CA ASP A 544 14.17 39.00 20.79
C ASP A 544 13.64 38.94 19.35
N PHE A 545 12.59 38.14 19.15
CA PHE A 545 12.00 37.91 17.84
C PHE A 545 10.80 38.83 17.57
N SER A 546 10.71 39.30 16.33
CA SER A 546 9.60 40.09 15.79
C SER A 546 9.07 39.50 14.48
N GLY A 547 7.98 40.06 13.95
CA GLY A 547 7.35 39.62 12.69
C GLY A 547 6.12 38.75 12.95
N GLU A 548 5.92 37.70 12.15
CA GLU A 548 4.77 36.80 12.32
C GLU A 548 4.84 35.98 13.62
N ILE A 549 6.06 35.66 14.07
CA ILE A 549 6.30 34.97 15.33
C ILE A 549 7.07 35.92 16.24
N GLU A 550 6.38 36.41 17.26
CA GLU A 550 6.97 37.26 18.30
C GLU A 550 7.29 36.43 19.55
N GLY A 551 8.32 36.85 20.28
CA GLY A 551 8.70 36.24 21.55
C GLY A 551 10.16 36.46 21.88
N ALA A 552 10.58 36.00 23.04
CA ALA A 552 11.98 36.08 23.46
C ALA A 552 12.45 34.75 24.05
N CYS A 553 13.73 34.47 23.93
CA CYS A 553 14.37 33.38 24.65
C CYS A 553 15.81 33.72 24.99
N SER A 554 16.38 32.99 25.94
CA SER A 554 17.77 33.14 26.36
C SER A 554 18.44 31.79 26.49
N PHE A 555 19.73 31.76 26.15
CA PHE A 555 20.61 30.62 26.32
C PHE A 555 21.71 31.02 27.28
N ARG A 556 21.76 30.37 28.44
CA ARG A 556 22.87 30.48 29.37
C ARG A 556 23.89 29.40 29.04
N ILE A 557 25.11 29.81 28.73
CA ILE A 557 26.25 28.94 28.49
C ILE A 557 27.18 29.07 29.70
N GLU A 558 27.50 27.94 30.33
CA GLU A 558 28.43 27.90 31.46
C GLU A 558 29.15 26.55 31.50
N ASN A 559 30.48 26.56 31.49
CA ASN A 559 31.32 25.35 31.61
C ASN A 559 30.98 24.25 30.59
N GLY A 560 30.69 24.62 29.33
CA GLY A 560 30.32 23.66 28.29
C GLY A 560 28.92 23.09 28.42
N LEU A 561 28.09 23.63 29.32
CA LEU A 561 26.66 23.35 29.40
C LEU A 561 25.87 24.50 28.78
N ILE A 562 24.69 24.17 28.24
CA ILE A 562 23.73 25.13 27.73
C ILE A 562 22.37 24.92 28.41
N GLU A 563 21.78 26.01 28.89
CA GLU A 563 20.43 26.04 29.43
C GLU A 563 19.60 27.03 28.61
N ALA A 564 18.55 26.54 27.96
CA ALA A 564 17.62 27.37 27.19
C ALA A 564 16.38 27.70 28.03
N LYS A 565 15.98 28.97 28.04
CA LYS A 565 14.82 29.47 28.77
C LYS A 565 13.98 30.41 27.90
N GLU A 566 12.67 30.22 27.94
CA GLU A 566 11.73 31.14 27.31
C GLU A 566 11.64 32.47 28.07
N GLY A 567 11.52 33.57 27.34
CA GLY A 567 11.50 34.93 27.86
C GLY A 567 12.88 35.60 27.85
N ARG A 568 12.88 36.85 28.33
CA ARG A 568 14.09 37.69 28.41
C ARG A 568 14.90 37.37 29.66
N SER A 569 16.22 37.49 29.55
CA SER A 569 17.14 37.50 30.68
C SER A 569 17.23 38.92 31.25
N GLU A 570 17.42 39.04 32.57
CA GLU A 570 17.65 40.33 33.23
C GLU A 570 19.02 40.93 32.85
N LYS A 571 20.00 40.08 32.56
CA LYS A 571 21.38 40.48 32.26
C LYS A 571 21.94 39.64 31.10
N PRO A 572 21.53 39.92 29.86
CA PRO A 572 22.12 39.29 28.68
C PRO A 572 23.49 39.91 28.37
N ASP A 573 24.46 39.08 28.02
CA ASP A 573 25.77 39.52 27.53
C ASP A 573 25.69 39.91 26.04
N LEU A 574 24.83 39.23 25.28
CA LEU A 574 24.50 39.54 23.89
C LEU A 574 22.99 39.43 23.70
N THR A 575 22.38 40.46 23.10
CA THR A 575 20.98 40.45 22.66
C THR A 575 20.89 40.59 21.15
N ILE A 576 20.26 39.62 20.50
CA ILE A 576 19.99 39.60 19.06
C ILE A 576 18.52 39.93 18.84
N GLN A 577 18.26 41.06 18.18
CA GLN A 577 16.92 41.50 17.81
C GLN A 577 16.71 41.24 16.31
N SER A 578 15.84 40.29 15.97
CA SER A 578 15.68 39.83 14.59
C SER A 578 14.22 39.53 14.27
N PRO A 579 13.72 39.80 13.06
CA PRO A 579 12.55 39.10 12.56
C PRO A 579 12.79 37.58 12.63
N PHE A 580 11.79 36.81 13.05
CA PHE A 580 11.94 35.36 13.28
C PHE A 580 12.43 34.63 12.02
N ASP A 581 11.81 34.90 10.87
CA ASP A 581 12.15 34.24 9.60
C ASP A 581 13.58 34.48 9.11
N ILE A 582 14.10 35.70 9.33
CA ILE A 582 15.48 36.05 8.97
C ILE A 582 16.45 35.18 9.75
N TRP A 583 16.21 35.00 11.05
CA TRP A 583 17.08 34.16 11.87
C TRP A 583 16.92 32.67 11.53
N MET A 584 15.71 32.21 11.18
CA MET A 584 15.51 30.83 10.74
C MET A 584 16.22 30.53 9.42
N ASP A 585 16.34 31.50 8.51
CA ASP A 585 17.17 31.35 7.31
C ASP A 585 18.66 31.21 7.65
N ILE A 586 19.14 31.92 8.66
CA ILE A 586 20.51 31.78 9.16
C ILE A 586 20.73 30.39 9.78
N VAL A 587 19.83 29.95 10.67
CA VAL A 587 19.89 28.64 11.34
C VAL A 587 19.86 27.49 10.32
N THR A 588 19.05 27.62 9.27
CA THR A 588 18.94 26.60 8.22
C THR A 588 20.01 26.71 7.13
N GLY A 589 20.91 27.70 7.23
CA GLY A 589 22.00 27.92 6.27
C GLY A 589 21.55 28.47 4.92
N LYS A 590 20.32 28.97 4.81
CA LYS A 590 19.79 29.66 3.61
C LYS A 590 20.36 31.06 3.43
N SER A 591 20.75 31.68 4.54
CA SER A 591 21.30 33.04 4.58
C SER A 591 22.55 33.10 5.45
N ASP A 592 23.50 33.94 5.08
CA ASP A 592 24.69 34.19 5.89
C ASP A 592 24.40 35.20 7.00
N GLY A 593 24.69 34.83 8.25
CA GLY A 593 24.38 35.67 9.42
C GLY A 593 25.20 36.96 9.48
N GLN A 594 26.42 36.99 8.94
CA GLN A 594 27.23 38.20 8.92
C GLN A 594 26.73 39.16 7.84
N GLN A 595 26.38 38.64 6.65
CA GLN A 595 25.76 39.43 5.59
C GLN A 595 24.44 40.08 6.05
N MET A 596 23.55 39.31 6.68
CA MET A 596 22.26 39.82 7.18
C MET A 596 22.43 40.91 8.24
N PHE A 597 23.50 40.85 9.04
CA PHE A 597 23.85 41.91 9.99
C PHE A 597 24.31 43.20 9.28
N MET A 598 25.21 43.08 8.29
CA MET A 598 25.73 44.21 7.52
C MET A 598 24.62 44.92 6.72
N GLU A 599 23.66 44.16 6.20
CA GLU A 599 22.45 44.67 5.53
C GLU A 599 21.39 45.22 6.51
N GLN A 600 21.68 45.24 7.82
CA GLN A 600 20.80 45.73 8.89
C GLN A 600 19.45 44.99 8.96
N LYS A 601 19.41 43.72 8.57
CA LYS A 601 18.21 42.86 8.64
C LYS A 601 17.91 42.40 10.06
N TYR A 602 18.91 42.39 10.92
CA TYR A 602 18.78 42.22 12.37
C TYR A 602 19.79 43.11 13.10
N LYS A 603 19.62 43.25 14.42
CA LYS A 603 20.51 44.02 15.29
C LYS A 603 21.10 43.12 16.38
N ALA A 604 22.31 43.44 16.81
CA ALA A 604 22.99 42.78 17.91
C ALA A 604 23.53 43.85 18.88
N ILE A 605 23.28 43.67 20.17
CA ILE A 605 23.60 44.63 21.23
C ILE A 605 24.33 43.88 22.35
N GLY A 606 25.45 44.42 22.84
CA GLY A 606 26.28 43.78 23.87
C GLY A 606 27.62 43.29 23.32
N ASP A 607 28.08 42.14 23.79
CA ASP A 607 29.35 41.53 23.38
C ASP A 607 29.26 40.88 21.99
N LEU A 608 29.66 41.64 20.96
CA LEU A 608 29.67 41.17 19.57
C LEU A 608 30.68 40.05 19.30
N SER A 609 31.64 39.79 20.19
CA SER A 609 32.55 38.64 20.04
C SER A 609 31.78 37.32 20.09
N LEU A 610 30.69 37.25 20.86
CA LEU A 610 29.79 36.10 20.92
C LEU A 610 29.02 35.89 19.60
N LEU A 611 28.68 36.97 18.90
CA LEU A 611 28.02 36.89 17.59
C LEU A 611 28.97 36.31 16.53
N ILE A 612 30.24 36.74 16.53
CA ILE A 612 31.26 36.21 15.61
C ILE A 612 31.48 34.71 15.85
N ARG A 613 31.47 34.30 17.12
CA ARG A 613 31.64 32.89 17.53
C ARG A 613 30.35 32.06 17.42
N MET A 614 29.24 32.62 16.96
CA MET A 614 27.95 31.90 16.88
C MET A 614 28.06 30.59 16.10
N LYS A 615 28.79 30.59 14.98
CA LYS A 615 29.02 29.39 14.16
C LYS A 615 29.92 28.36 14.86
N GLU A 616 30.83 28.79 15.74
CA GLU A 616 31.66 27.88 16.52
C GLU A 616 30.87 27.24 17.67
N LEU A 617 29.99 28.04 18.30
CA LEU A 617 29.18 27.63 19.44
C LEU A 617 27.99 26.75 19.03
N PHE A 618 27.39 26.99 17.86
CA PHE A 618 26.14 26.35 17.41
C PHE A 618 26.21 25.70 16.02
N GLY A 619 27.38 25.70 15.36
CA GLY A 619 27.56 25.11 14.03
C GLY A 619 27.73 23.60 14.04
N ASN A 620 27.37 22.98 12.90
CA ASN A 620 27.39 21.53 12.72
C ASN A 620 28.78 20.91 13.00
N ARG A 621 28.75 19.76 13.68
CA ARG A 621 29.87 18.82 13.83
C ARG A 621 30.29 18.21 12.51
#